data_AF-A0A226X567-F1
#
_entry.id   AF-A0A226X567-F1
#
_cell.length_a   1.000
_cell.length_b   1.000
_cell.length_c   1.000
_cell.angle_alpha   90.00
_cell.angle_beta   90.00
_cell.angle_gamma   90.00
#
_symmetry.space_group_name_H-M   'P 1'
#
loop_
_entity.id
_entity.type
_entity.pdbx_description
1 polymer ?
#
loop_
_entity_poly.entity_id
_entity_poly.type
_entity_poly.pdbx_seq_one_letter_code
_entity_poly.pdbx_strand_id
1 'polypeptide(L)'
;MPYPPKTGVGGIPRILTALIGKLDAYLEDPADCLPSLNVANGKPRQQRRDRRFACVQLLRAHIKYLDLPSLRVGIPQGDGNFMSVTLRFLARQAGIGLRRAERAMRDLQSAGLVRSQQRCELDEAGHYRGLASLRQLPPALFGAFGLAKWLKHERSKAILRRYRAAAAAAKEGRREREAAQGALFLESMRHQLERGRKATPKSGHANASHLDIARSTDPLLDDQVRRRIGALKLQHPDWNREACYEHAYRELTPSARHKPFTTPPPV
;
A
#
# COMPACT_ATOMS: atom_id res chain seq x y z
N MET A 1 -2.39 38.56 -8.22
CA MET A 1 -2.67 37.72 -7.04
C MET A 1 -1.52 37.89 -6.06
N PRO A 2 -1.74 38.17 -4.75
CA PRO A 2 -0.66 38.48 -3.81
C PRO A 2 0.31 37.31 -3.59
N TYR A 3 -0.16 36.07 -3.77
CA TYR A 3 0.66 34.88 -3.66
C TYR A 3 0.66 34.11 -4.99
N PRO A 4 1.50 34.48 -5.97
CA PRO A 4 1.56 33.77 -7.25
C PRO A 4 1.97 32.31 -7.06
N PRO A 5 1.58 31.40 -7.97
CA PRO A 5 2.02 30.03 -7.93
C PRO A 5 3.52 29.91 -8.21
N LYS A 6 4.21 29.01 -7.50
CA LYS A 6 5.61 28.69 -7.81
C LYS A 6 5.67 27.95 -9.14
N THR A 7 6.57 28.39 -10.03
CA THR A 7 6.80 27.80 -11.36
C THR A 7 8.14 27.06 -11.39
N GLY A 8 8.30 26.10 -12.30
CA GLY A 8 9.55 25.35 -12.47
C GLY A 8 9.62 24.06 -11.64
N VAL A 9 10.82 23.63 -11.31
CA VAL A 9 11.07 22.38 -10.55
C VAL A 9 10.45 22.51 -9.15
N GLY A 10 9.63 21.54 -8.77
CA GLY A 10 8.86 21.58 -7.51
C GLY A 10 7.69 22.58 -7.50
N GLY A 11 7.44 23.28 -8.61
CA GLY A 11 6.31 24.18 -8.80
C GLY A 11 5.04 23.47 -9.26
N ILE A 12 3.96 24.23 -9.45
CA ILE A 12 2.71 23.68 -9.98
C ILE A 12 2.84 23.33 -11.48
N PRO A 13 2.06 22.36 -11.99
CA PRO A 13 2.08 21.99 -13.40
C PRO A 13 1.85 23.18 -14.35
N ARG A 14 2.59 23.21 -15.48
CA ARG A 14 2.54 24.30 -16.47
C ARG A 14 1.14 24.57 -17.04
N ILE A 15 0.30 23.55 -17.16
CA ILE A 15 -1.08 23.74 -17.61
C ILE A 15 -1.90 24.63 -16.66
N LEU A 16 -1.64 24.55 -15.35
CA LEU A 16 -2.34 25.35 -14.35
C LEU A 16 -1.90 26.81 -14.39
N THR A 17 -0.59 27.07 -14.59
CA THR A 17 -0.09 28.44 -14.75
C THR A 17 -0.59 29.06 -16.06
N ALA A 18 -0.64 28.27 -17.14
CA ALA A 18 -1.23 28.70 -18.41
C ALA A 18 -2.71 29.08 -18.27
N LEU A 19 -3.51 28.26 -17.57
CA LEU A 19 -4.91 28.58 -17.28
C LEU A 19 -5.04 29.86 -16.44
N ILE A 20 -4.24 30.02 -15.38
CA ILE A 20 -4.22 31.23 -14.53
C ILE A 20 -3.94 32.50 -15.34
N GLY A 21 -3.02 32.44 -16.30
CA GLY A 21 -2.70 33.55 -17.18
C GLY A 21 -3.82 33.87 -18.15
N LYS A 22 -4.51 32.85 -18.69
CA LYS A 22 -5.65 33.04 -19.60
C LYS A 22 -6.90 33.60 -18.92
N LEU A 23 -7.02 33.53 -17.59
CA LEU A 23 -8.19 34.06 -16.87
C LEU A 23 -8.36 35.58 -16.97
N ASP A 24 -7.30 36.35 -17.27
CA ASP A 24 -7.47 37.81 -17.48
C ASP A 24 -8.29 38.12 -18.72
N ALA A 25 -8.32 37.23 -19.73
CA ALA A 25 -9.14 37.39 -20.92
C ALA A 25 -10.63 37.56 -20.59
N TYR A 26 -11.11 36.92 -19.51
CA TYR A 26 -12.49 37.08 -19.05
C TYR A 26 -12.80 38.49 -18.49
N LEU A 27 -11.80 39.22 -17.99
CA LEU A 27 -12.01 40.58 -17.50
C LEU A 27 -12.24 41.55 -18.66
N GLU A 28 -11.57 41.33 -19.78
CA GLU A 28 -11.69 42.12 -21.00
C GLU A 28 -12.91 41.69 -21.80
N ASP A 29 -13.05 40.39 -22.09
CA ASP A 29 -14.19 39.81 -22.82
C ASP A 29 -14.89 38.68 -22.04
N PRO A 30 -15.88 39.02 -21.21
CA PRO A 30 -16.56 38.02 -20.40
C PRO A 30 -17.57 37.18 -21.18
N ALA A 31 -18.09 37.68 -22.31
CA ALA A 31 -19.13 36.99 -23.08
C ALA A 31 -18.53 35.79 -23.82
N ASP A 32 -17.34 35.97 -24.39
CA ASP A 32 -16.68 34.94 -25.18
C ASP A 32 -15.94 33.91 -24.32
N CYS A 33 -15.35 34.33 -23.19
CA CYS A 33 -14.52 33.45 -22.37
C CYS A 33 -15.33 32.55 -21.42
N LEU A 34 -16.22 33.13 -20.61
CA LEU A 34 -16.99 32.40 -19.59
C LEU A 34 -18.43 32.92 -19.54
N PRO A 35 -19.24 32.67 -20.59
CA PRO A 35 -20.61 33.17 -20.67
C PRO A 35 -21.47 32.70 -19.50
N SER A 36 -21.19 31.53 -18.92
CA SER A 36 -21.94 30.99 -17.78
C SER A 36 -21.89 31.91 -16.54
N LEU A 37 -20.82 32.67 -16.33
CA LEU A 37 -20.74 33.66 -15.25
C LEU A 37 -21.65 34.86 -15.50
N ASN A 38 -21.78 35.30 -16.75
CA ASN A 38 -22.70 36.37 -17.11
C ASN A 38 -24.15 35.91 -16.95
N VAL A 39 -24.46 34.68 -17.39
CA VAL A 39 -25.79 34.07 -17.21
C VAL A 39 -26.12 33.94 -15.72
N ALA A 40 -25.17 33.49 -14.90
CA ALA A 40 -25.36 33.36 -13.45
C ALA A 40 -25.63 34.69 -12.72
N ASN A 41 -25.26 35.83 -13.31
CA ASN A 41 -25.63 37.15 -12.77
C ASN A 41 -27.14 37.43 -12.89
N GLY A 42 -27.85 36.74 -13.80
CA GLY A 42 -29.32 36.80 -13.95
C GLY A 42 -29.85 38.18 -14.33
N LYS A 43 -29.01 39.06 -14.86
CA LYS A 43 -29.37 40.42 -15.27
C LYS A 43 -28.98 40.63 -16.73
N PRO A 44 -29.77 41.40 -17.51
CA PRO A 44 -29.45 41.74 -18.89
C PRO A 44 -28.20 42.60 -19.01
N ARG A 45 -27.90 43.39 -17.95
CA ARG A 45 -26.68 44.19 -17.88
C ARG A 45 -25.46 43.36 -17.47
N GLN A 46 -24.32 43.71 -18.07
CA GLN A 46 -23.02 43.13 -17.74
C GLN A 46 -22.68 43.28 -16.25
N GLN A 47 -22.07 42.25 -15.69
CA GLN A 47 -21.62 42.24 -14.31
C GLN A 47 -20.49 43.27 -14.10
N ARG A 48 -20.58 44.07 -13.04
CA ARG A 48 -19.57 45.09 -12.67
C ARG A 48 -18.17 44.48 -12.62
N ARG A 49 -17.17 45.23 -13.12
CA ARG A 49 -15.78 44.78 -13.25
C ARG A 49 -15.20 44.29 -11.91
N ASP A 50 -15.46 44.97 -10.79
CA ASP A 50 -14.98 44.56 -9.47
C ASP A 50 -15.46 43.17 -9.03
N ARG A 51 -16.71 42.83 -9.38
CA ARG A 51 -17.30 41.53 -9.03
C ARG A 51 -16.71 40.43 -9.91
N ARG A 52 -16.48 40.72 -11.20
CA ARG A 52 -15.76 39.82 -12.12
C ARG A 52 -14.32 39.60 -11.65
N PHE A 53 -13.64 40.67 -11.24
CA PHE A 53 -12.29 40.62 -10.67
C PHE A 53 -12.24 39.70 -9.45
N ALA A 54 -13.20 39.80 -8.53
CA ALA A 54 -13.27 38.91 -7.37
C ALA A 54 -13.44 37.43 -7.77
N CYS A 55 -14.28 37.13 -8.78
CA CYS A 55 -14.45 35.77 -9.30
C CYS A 55 -13.16 35.23 -9.91
N VAL A 56 -12.48 36.02 -10.75
CA VAL A 56 -11.20 35.65 -11.36
C VAL A 56 -10.14 35.38 -10.31
N GLN A 57 -9.97 36.27 -9.33
CA GLN A 57 -8.97 36.12 -8.27
C GLN A 57 -9.24 34.88 -7.41
N LEU A 58 -10.50 34.61 -7.09
CA LEU A 58 -10.86 33.40 -6.34
C LEU A 58 -10.64 32.13 -7.17
N LEU A 59 -10.95 32.16 -8.47
CA LEU A 59 -10.72 31.03 -9.38
C LEU A 59 -9.22 30.75 -9.56
N ARG A 60 -8.38 31.79 -9.65
CA ARG A 60 -6.92 31.67 -9.63
C ARG A 60 -6.42 30.95 -8.37
N ALA A 61 -6.97 31.31 -7.22
CA ALA A 61 -6.64 30.63 -5.97
C ALA A 61 -7.08 29.16 -5.98
N HIS A 62 -8.24 28.82 -6.55
CA HIS A 62 -8.65 27.42 -6.70
C HIS A 62 -7.69 26.64 -7.60
N ILE A 63 -7.32 27.21 -8.76
CA ILE A 63 -6.41 26.57 -9.72
C ILE A 63 -5.02 26.35 -9.12
N LYS A 64 -4.53 27.30 -8.31
CA LYS A 64 -3.24 27.17 -7.60
C LYS A 64 -3.17 25.91 -6.71
N TYR A 65 -4.29 25.52 -6.10
CA TYR A 65 -4.39 24.35 -5.22
C TYR A 65 -5.17 23.20 -5.89
N LEU A 66 -5.20 23.15 -7.22
CA LEU A 66 -5.90 22.09 -7.95
C LEU A 66 -5.03 20.85 -8.09
N ASP A 67 -5.55 19.72 -7.64
CA ASP A 67 -4.99 18.40 -7.93
C ASP A 67 -5.41 17.94 -9.34
N LEU A 68 -4.46 17.88 -10.28
CA LEU A 68 -4.77 17.56 -11.68
C LEU A 68 -5.51 16.23 -11.88
N PRO A 69 -5.08 15.09 -11.30
CA PRO A 69 -5.76 13.82 -11.51
C PRO A 69 -7.23 13.84 -11.08
N SER A 70 -7.52 14.37 -9.89
CA SER A 70 -8.87 14.36 -9.31
C SER A 70 -9.71 15.60 -9.63
N LEU A 71 -9.09 16.67 -10.13
CA LEU A 71 -9.67 18.01 -10.28
C LEU A 71 -10.27 18.58 -8.99
N ARG A 72 -9.81 18.07 -7.84
CA ARG A 72 -10.21 18.55 -6.51
C ARG A 72 -9.27 19.66 -6.08
N VAL A 73 -9.81 20.62 -5.33
CA VAL A 73 -9.04 21.74 -4.78
C VAL A 73 -8.64 21.42 -3.35
N GLY A 74 -7.35 21.25 -3.13
CA GLY A 74 -6.78 20.79 -1.87
C GLY A 74 -5.36 20.27 -2.05
N ILE A 75 -4.82 19.71 -0.97
CA ILE A 75 -3.45 19.20 -0.91
C ILE A 75 -3.51 17.69 -0.68
N PRO A 76 -3.02 16.86 -1.62
CA PRO A 76 -2.89 15.43 -1.40
C PRO A 76 -1.85 15.18 -0.30
N GLN A 77 -2.20 14.33 0.67
CA GLN A 77 -1.34 13.93 1.78
C GLN A 77 -0.61 12.62 1.45
N GLY A 78 0.49 12.35 2.16
CA GLY A 78 1.31 11.15 1.97
C GLY A 78 0.53 9.85 2.17
N ASP A 79 -0.41 9.85 3.11
CA ASP A 79 -1.20 8.67 3.52
C ASP A 79 -2.36 8.36 2.56
N GLY A 80 -2.39 8.97 1.37
CA GLY A 80 -3.48 8.86 0.42
C GLY A 80 -4.71 9.74 0.74
N ASN A 81 -4.70 10.41 1.90
CA ASN A 81 -5.74 11.36 2.28
C ASN A 81 -5.69 12.65 1.45
N PHE A 82 -6.82 13.36 1.38
CA PHE A 82 -6.94 14.62 0.65
C PHE A 82 -7.40 15.76 1.56
N MET A 83 -6.51 16.70 1.84
CA MET A 83 -6.81 17.85 2.69
C MET A 83 -7.50 18.94 1.85
N SER A 84 -8.80 19.11 2.07
CA SER A 84 -9.57 20.19 1.43
C SER A 84 -9.23 21.54 2.06
N VAL A 85 -9.07 22.57 1.23
CA VAL A 85 -8.76 23.93 1.70
C VAL A 85 -10.02 24.70 2.10
N THR A 86 -9.93 25.59 3.09
CA THR A 86 -11.07 26.42 3.50
C THR A 86 -11.27 27.62 2.56
N LEU A 87 -12.48 28.18 2.52
CA LEU A 87 -12.75 29.39 1.74
C LEU A 87 -11.94 30.59 2.27
N ARG A 88 -11.78 30.70 3.59
CA ARG A 88 -10.96 31.74 4.23
C ARG A 88 -9.51 31.67 3.77
N PHE A 89 -8.94 30.46 3.68
CA PHE A 89 -7.60 30.27 3.14
C PHE A 89 -7.51 30.72 1.67
N LEU A 90 -8.47 30.30 0.83
CA LEU A 90 -8.51 30.70 -0.58
C LEU A 90 -8.69 32.22 -0.75
N ALA A 91 -9.50 32.87 0.08
CA ALA A 91 -9.70 34.32 0.08
C ALA A 91 -8.38 35.07 0.34
N ARG A 92 -7.61 34.61 1.35
CA ARG A 92 -6.27 35.14 1.64
C ARG A 92 -5.33 34.96 0.45
N GLN A 93 -5.33 33.78 -0.16
CA GLN A 93 -4.50 33.48 -1.33
C GLN A 93 -4.88 34.37 -2.53
N ALA A 94 -6.17 34.62 -2.74
CA ALA A 94 -6.71 35.49 -3.78
C ALA A 94 -6.47 36.99 -3.52
N GLY A 95 -6.20 37.40 -2.27
CA GLY A 95 -6.05 38.80 -1.88
C GLY A 95 -7.38 39.56 -1.81
N ILE A 96 -8.48 38.87 -1.51
CA ILE A 96 -9.81 39.48 -1.39
C ILE A 96 -10.39 39.23 -0.01
N GLY A 97 -11.24 40.14 0.48
CA GLY A 97 -11.92 39.97 1.76
C GLY A 97 -12.89 38.79 1.78
N LEU A 98 -13.09 38.17 2.94
CA LEU A 98 -13.90 36.95 3.08
C LEU A 98 -15.33 37.09 2.52
N ARG A 99 -16.04 38.17 2.85
CA ARG A 99 -17.40 38.43 2.31
C ARG A 99 -17.41 38.55 0.77
N ARG A 100 -16.36 39.12 0.17
CA ARG A 100 -16.20 39.18 -1.29
C ARG A 100 -15.95 37.80 -1.86
N ALA A 101 -15.13 36.98 -1.19
CA ALA A 101 -14.88 35.61 -1.59
C ALA A 101 -16.14 34.72 -1.50
N GLU A 102 -16.97 34.88 -0.45
CA GLU A 102 -18.25 34.17 -0.32
C GLU A 102 -19.22 34.51 -1.44
N ARG A 103 -19.31 35.79 -1.82
CA ARG A 103 -20.12 36.22 -2.96
C ARG A 103 -19.59 35.65 -4.28
N ALA A 104 -18.28 35.76 -4.51
CA ALA A 104 -17.63 35.21 -5.70
C ALA A 104 -17.79 33.68 -5.78
N MET A 105 -17.71 32.96 -4.65
CA MET A 105 -17.92 31.52 -4.59
C MET A 105 -19.34 31.14 -5.04
N ARG A 106 -20.36 31.89 -4.59
CA ARG A 106 -21.75 31.68 -5.05
C ARG A 106 -21.90 31.90 -6.55
N ASP A 107 -21.26 32.93 -7.09
CA ASP A 107 -21.27 33.21 -8.54
C ASP A 107 -20.61 32.07 -9.32
N LEU A 108 -19.44 31.61 -8.87
CA LEU A 108 -18.72 30.49 -9.47
C LEU A 108 -19.49 29.16 -9.41
N GLN A 109 -20.21 28.91 -8.31
CA GLN A 109 -21.09 27.74 -8.17
C GLN A 109 -22.28 27.82 -9.12
N SER A 110 -22.96 28.97 -9.16
CA SER A 110 -24.13 29.21 -10.01
C SER A 110 -23.76 29.11 -11.50
N ALA A 111 -22.54 29.52 -11.86
CA ALA A 111 -21.99 29.41 -13.21
C ALA A 111 -21.48 28.00 -13.57
N GLY A 112 -21.58 27.03 -12.66
CA GLY A 112 -21.10 25.67 -12.84
C GLY A 112 -19.56 25.53 -12.87
N LEU A 113 -18.82 26.58 -12.54
CA LEU A 113 -17.36 26.62 -12.57
C LEU A 113 -16.70 26.00 -11.33
N VAL A 114 -17.45 25.87 -10.24
CA VAL A 114 -17.00 25.18 -9.02
C VAL A 114 -18.12 24.32 -8.47
N ARG A 115 -17.87 23.02 -8.31
CA ARG A 115 -18.72 22.14 -7.51
C ARG A 115 -18.21 22.12 -6.08
N SER A 116 -19.10 22.24 -5.10
CA SER A 116 -18.75 22.25 -3.69
C SER A 116 -19.67 21.34 -2.91
N GLN A 117 -19.10 20.41 -2.15
CA GLN A 117 -19.81 19.53 -1.26
C GLN A 117 -19.42 19.86 0.18
N GLN A 118 -20.40 20.21 1.00
CA GLN A 118 -20.19 20.43 2.43
C GLN A 118 -19.84 19.10 3.10
N ARG A 119 -19.04 19.17 4.15
CA ARG A 119 -18.60 18.00 4.92
C ARG A 119 -18.80 18.30 6.40
N CYS A 120 -19.29 17.32 7.14
CA CYS A 120 -19.35 17.32 8.59
C CYS A 120 -18.87 15.98 9.11
N GLU A 121 -18.35 15.98 10.32
CA GLU A 121 -18.03 14.78 11.09
C GLU A 121 -18.83 14.83 12.39
N LEU A 122 -19.23 13.67 12.89
CA LEU A 122 -19.84 13.53 14.21
C LEU A 122 -18.72 13.25 15.21
N ASP A 123 -18.65 14.05 16.26
CA ASP A 123 -17.69 13.88 17.34
C ASP A 123 -18.14 12.76 18.29
N GLU A 124 -17.22 12.26 19.13
CA GLU A 124 -17.50 11.17 20.09
C GLU A 124 -18.63 11.54 21.08
N ALA A 125 -18.76 12.83 21.38
CA ALA A 125 -19.84 13.40 22.20
C ALA A 125 -21.17 13.61 21.45
N GLY A 126 -21.28 13.19 20.18
CA GLY A 126 -22.49 13.32 19.37
C GLY A 126 -22.70 14.72 18.75
N HIS A 127 -21.71 15.61 18.79
CA HIS A 127 -21.79 16.94 18.20
C HIS A 127 -21.31 16.95 16.74
N TYR A 128 -21.96 17.74 15.87
CA TYR A 128 -21.51 17.90 14.48
C TYR A 128 -20.40 18.96 14.34
N ARG A 129 -19.25 18.55 13.79
CA ARG A 129 -18.15 19.44 13.43
C ARG A 129 -18.12 19.68 11.92
N GLY A 130 -18.20 20.95 11.52
CA GLY A 130 -18.09 21.35 10.12
C GLY A 130 -16.64 21.26 9.60
N LEU A 131 -16.44 20.55 8.48
CA LEU A 131 -15.16 20.44 7.80
C LEU A 131 -15.05 21.38 6.61
N ALA A 132 -13.82 21.54 6.11
CA ALA A 132 -13.58 22.19 4.84
C ALA A 132 -14.32 21.45 3.71
N SER A 133 -15.18 22.17 2.98
CA SER A 133 -15.93 21.61 1.87
C SER A 133 -15.01 21.08 0.77
N LEU A 134 -15.36 19.91 0.23
CA LEU A 134 -14.71 19.35 -0.94
C LEU A 134 -15.11 20.19 -2.17
N ARG A 135 -14.13 20.81 -2.83
CA ARG A 135 -14.36 21.60 -4.04
C ARG A 135 -13.71 20.96 -5.25
N GLN A 136 -14.37 21.06 -6.40
CA GLN A 136 -13.92 20.51 -7.67
C GLN A 136 -14.12 21.51 -8.80
N LEU A 137 -13.18 21.55 -9.75
CA LEU A 137 -13.31 22.33 -10.97
C LEU A 137 -13.71 21.42 -12.14
N PRO A 138 -14.67 21.84 -12.99
CA PRO A 138 -15.07 21.03 -14.13
C PRO A 138 -13.95 21.00 -15.19
N PRO A 139 -13.75 19.88 -15.91
CA PRO A 139 -12.84 19.83 -17.06
C PRO A 139 -13.18 20.86 -18.14
N ALA A 140 -14.47 21.19 -18.28
CA ALA A 140 -14.97 22.18 -19.22
C ALA A 140 -14.34 23.58 -19.04
N LEU A 141 -13.91 23.93 -17.82
CA LEU A 141 -13.17 25.17 -17.57
C LEU A 141 -11.89 25.23 -18.41
N PHE A 142 -11.16 24.13 -18.52
CA PHE A 142 -9.96 24.09 -19.37
C PHE A 142 -10.33 24.13 -20.86
N GLY A 143 -11.44 23.52 -21.23
CA GLY A 143 -11.98 23.56 -22.59
C GLY A 143 -12.30 24.98 -23.06
N ALA A 144 -12.94 25.78 -22.21
CA ALA A 144 -13.25 27.19 -22.49
C ALA A 144 -12.02 28.03 -22.87
N PHE A 145 -10.83 27.64 -22.41
CA PHE A 145 -9.56 28.32 -22.70
C PHE A 145 -8.68 27.58 -23.72
N GLY A 146 -9.22 26.59 -24.43
CA GLY A 146 -8.50 25.81 -25.44
C GLY A 146 -7.50 24.79 -24.88
N LEU A 147 -7.59 24.45 -23.59
CA LEU A 147 -6.63 23.58 -22.88
C LEU A 147 -7.14 22.14 -22.70
N ALA A 148 -8.26 21.74 -23.30
CA ALA A 148 -8.87 20.42 -23.09
C ALA A 148 -7.94 19.24 -23.45
N LYS A 149 -7.30 19.29 -24.64
CA LYS A 149 -6.37 18.23 -25.08
C LYS A 149 -5.15 18.13 -24.16
N TRP A 150 -4.60 19.27 -23.76
CA TRP A 150 -3.48 19.33 -22.83
C TRP A 150 -3.87 18.78 -21.44
N LEU A 151 -5.07 19.12 -20.95
CA LEU A 151 -5.59 18.59 -19.69
C LEU A 151 -5.66 17.08 -19.72
N LYS A 152 -6.20 16.49 -20.79
CA LYS A 152 -6.29 15.04 -20.95
C LYS A 152 -4.90 14.40 -20.84
N HIS A 153 -3.92 14.94 -21.57
CA HIS A 153 -2.55 14.43 -21.55
C HIS A 153 -1.90 14.51 -20.15
N GLU A 154 -1.94 15.69 -19.51
CA GLU A 154 -1.34 15.88 -18.18
C GLU A 154 -2.04 15.02 -17.11
N ARG A 155 -3.36 14.85 -17.19
CA ARG A 155 -4.09 13.97 -16.28
C ARG A 155 -3.70 12.51 -16.46
N SER A 156 -3.67 12.00 -17.70
CA SER A 156 -3.23 10.63 -17.98
C SER A 156 -1.81 10.39 -17.47
N LYS A 157 -0.90 11.33 -17.72
CA LYS A 157 0.49 11.29 -17.23
C LYS A 157 0.56 11.26 -15.71
N ALA A 158 -0.20 12.12 -15.03
CA ALA A 158 -0.20 12.20 -13.57
C ALA A 158 -0.85 10.98 -12.91
N ILE A 159 -1.92 10.43 -13.49
CA ILE A 159 -2.55 9.18 -13.03
C ILE A 159 -1.57 8.01 -13.17
N LEU A 160 -0.92 7.89 -14.34
CA LEU A 160 0.05 6.82 -14.58
C LEU A 160 1.24 6.92 -13.61
N ARG A 161 1.71 8.13 -13.29
CA ARG A 161 2.74 8.36 -12.28
C ARG A 161 2.30 7.86 -10.90
N ARG A 162 1.06 8.14 -10.49
CA ARG A 162 0.50 7.65 -9.21
C ARG A 162 0.41 6.12 -9.19
N TYR A 163 -0.08 5.52 -10.27
CA TYR A 163 -0.18 4.07 -10.40
C TYR A 163 1.19 3.40 -10.27
N ARG A 164 2.21 3.92 -10.97
CA ARG A 164 3.59 3.43 -10.88
C ARG A 164 4.17 3.57 -9.48
N ALA A 165 3.95 4.70 -8.82
CA ALA A 165 4.41 4.92 -7.45
C ALA A 165 3.74 3.96 -6.45
N ALA A 166 2.42 3.76 -6.58
CA ALA A 166 1.68 2.81 -5.75
C ALA A 166 2.14 1.36 -5.99
N ALA A 167 2.36 0.97 -7.24
CA ALA A 167 2.88 -0.36 -7.58
C ALA A 167 4.30 -0.58 -7.02
N ALA A 168 5.17 0.43 -7.07
CA ALA A 168 6.50 0.36 -6.47
C ALA A 168 6.42 0.22 -4.94
N ALA A 169 5.59 1.02 -4.28
CA ALA A 169 5.37 0.94 -2.82
C ALA A 169 4.78 -0.42 -2.41
N ALA A 170 3.85 -0.97 -3.19
CA ALA A 170 3.28 -2.30 -2.93
C ALA A 170 4.31 -3.42 -3.09
N LYS A 171 5.22 -3.30 -4.08
CA LYS A 171 6.32 -4.26 -4.27
C LYS A 171 7.31 -4.19 -3.09
N GLU A 172 7.62 -3.00 -2.62
CA GLU A 172 8.50 -2.81 -1.46
C GLU A 172 7.87 -3.38 -0.20
N GLY A 173 6.60 -3.03 0.07
CA GLY A 173 5.87 -3.61 1.21
C GLY A 173 5.72 -5.13 1.15
N ARG A 174 5.67 -5.73 -0.06
CA ARG A 174 5.71 -7.20 -0.20
C ARG A 174 7.08 -7.76 0.19
N ARG A 175 8.18 -7.13 -0.26
CA ARG A 175 9.55 -7.54 0.11
C ARG A 175 9.80 -7.42 1.61
N GLU A 176 9.34 -6.33 2.23
CA GLU A 176 9.42 -6.14 3.68
C GLU A 176 8.67 -7.24 4.44
N ARG A 177 7.46 -7.61 3.96
CA ARG A 177 6.69 -8.72 4.54
C ARG A 177 7.38 -10.06 4.36
N GLU A 178 7.91 -10.36 3.18
CA GLU A 178 8.65 -11.59 2.89
C GLU A 178 9.92 -11.68 3.77
N ALA A 179 10.64 -10.57 3.93
CA ALA A 179 11.79 -10.49 4.81
C ALA A 179 11.42 -10.67 6.30
N ALA A 180 10.34 -10.05 6.76
CA ALA A 180 9.84 -10.21 8.13
C ALA A 180 9.39 -11.66 8.39
N GLN A 181 8.71 -12.29 7.45
CA GLN A 181 8.32 -13.71 7.53
C GLN A 181 9.56 -14.61 7.57
N GLY A 182 10.56 -14.35 6.73
CA GLY A 182 11.84 -15.06 6.74
C GLY A 182 12.58 -14.90 8.08
N ALA A 183 12.60 -13.70 8.64
CA ALA A 183 13.22 -13.43 9.95
C ALA A 183 12.50 -14.19 11.08
N LEU A 184 11.16 -14.15 11.12
CA LEU A 184 10.37 -14.92 12.08
C LEU A 184 10.60 -16.43 11.93
N PHE A 185 10.72 -16.92 10.69
CA PHE A 185 11.01 -18.32 10.41
C PHE A 185 12.40 -18.73 10.95
N LEU A 186 13.44 -17.95 10.67
CA LEU A 186 14.79 -18.19 11.18
C LEU A 186 14.84 -18.16 12.70
N GLU A 187 14.13 -17.22 13.33
CA GLU A 187 14.04 -17.14 14.79
C GLU A 187 13.34 -18.36 15.39
N SER A 188 12.28 -18.85 14.74
CA SER A 188 11.60 -20.08 15.15
C SER A 188 12.52 -21.32 15.07
N MET A 189 13.34 -21.42 14.01
CA MET A 189 14.34 -22.48 13.87
C MET A 189 15.42 -22.38 14.95
N ARG A 190 15.88 -21.16 15.25
CA ARG A 190 16.84 -20.92 16.32
C ARG A 190 16.30 -21.41 17.67
N HIS A 191 15.06 -21.06 18.01
CA HIS A 191 14.42 -21.55 19.23
C HIS A 191 14.27 -23.08 19.27
N GLN A 192 14.01 -23.75 18.14
CA GLN A 192 13.97 -25.20 18.07
C GLN A 192 15.34 -25.83 18.36
N LEU A 193 16.41 -25.29 17.77
CA LEU A 193 17.78 -25.76 18.02
C LEU A 193 18.24 -25.51 19.46
N GLU A 194 17.90 -24.36 20.05
CA GLU A 194 18.20 -24.05 21.45
C GLU A 194 17.41 -24.96 22.41
N ARG A 195 16.15 -25.29 22.11
CA ARG A 195 15.37 -26.30 22.86
C ARG A 195 16.00 -27.69 22.75
N GLY A 196 16.47 -28.08 21.56
CA GLY A 196 17.21 -29.31 21.34
C GLY A 196 18.53 -29.38 22.11
N ARG A 197 19.24 -28.24 22.25
CA ARG A 197 20.48 -28.13 23.05
C ARG A 197 20.25 -28.12 24.56
N LYS A 198 19.13 -27.57 25.05
CA LYS A 198 18.76 -27.56 26.48
C LYS A 198 18.10 -28.85 26.95
N ALA A 199 17.78 -29.78 26.04
CA ALA A 199 17.49 -31.16 26.38
C ALA A 199 18.79 -31.90 26.73
N THR A 200 19.36 -31.60 27.90
CA THR A 200 20.29 -32.55 28.54
C THR A 200 19.49 -33.83 28.84
N PRO A 201 19.97 -35.02 28.47
CA PRO A 201 19.35 -36.24 28.95
C PRO A 201 19.52 -36.23 30.46
N LYS A 202 18.42 -36.12 31.22
CA LYS A 202 18.45 -36.43 32.64
C LYS A 202 18.78 -37.91 32.76
N SER A 203 20.07 -38.22 32.90
CA SER A 203 20.54 -39.47 33.48
C SER A 203 20.03 -39.50 34.92
N GLY A 204 18.92 -40.19 35.14
CA GLY A 204 18.24 -40.23 36.42
C GLY A 204 17.32 -41.43 36.53
N HIS A 205 17.91 -42.50 37.07
CA HIS A 205 17.30 -43.68 37.69
C HIS A 205 16.81 -44.83 36.80
N ALA A 206 17.58 -45.90 36.95
CA ALA A 206 17.22 -47.29 36.76
C ALA A 206 15.82 -47.59 37.30
N ASN A 207 14.96 -48.08 36.41
CA ASN A 207 14.10 -49.22 36.68
C ASN A 207 14.07 -50.05 35.42
N ALA A 208 14.76 -51.19 35.47
CA ALA A 208 14.72 -52.21 34.46
C ALA A 208 13.30 -52.78 34.39
N SER A 209 12.65 -52.62 33.25
CA SER A 209 11.84 -53.66 32.61
C SER A 209 11.15 -53.06 31.39
N HIS A 210 11.67 -53.42 30.21
CA HIS A 210 10.94 -53.78 28.99
C HIS A 210 11.78 -53.45 27.74
N LEU A 211 12.75 -54.34 27.47
CA LEU A 211 13.36 -54.60 26.16
C LEU A 211 13.91 -53.39 25.39
N ASP A 212 15.10 -52.93 25.81
CA ASP A 212 16.00 -52.13 24.99
C ASP A 212 16.63 -52.99 23.87
N ILE A 213 16.04 -52.95 22.67
CA ILE A 213 16.70 -53.43 21.46
C ILE A 213 17.88 -52.48 21.20
N ALA A 214 19.10 -52.99 21.41
CA ALA A 214 20.35 -52.27 21.36
C ALA A 214 20.44 -51.36 20.12
N ARG A 215 20.38 -50.03 20.32
CA ARG A 215 20.89 -49.06 19.36
C ARG A 215 22.39 -49.31 19.25
N SER A 216 22.84 -49.73 18.08
CA SER A 216 24.26 -49.88 17.84
C SER A 216 24.92 -48.51 17.95
N THR A 217 26.11 -48.45 18.56
CA THR A 217 26.90 -47.22 18.67
C THR A 217 27.50 -46.77 17.33
N ASP A 218 27.20 -47.50 16.24
CA ASP A 218 27.72 -47.29 14.90
C ASP A 218 26.64 -46.66 13.99
N PRO A 219 26.75 -45.36 13.65
CA PRO A 219 25.73 -44.65 12.88
C PRO A 219 25.50 -45.21 11.47
N LEU A 220 26.46 -45.98 10.92
CA LEU A 220 26.31 -46.63 9.62
C LEU A 220 25.41 -47.87 9.68
N LEU A 221 25.47 -48.65 10.76
CA LEU A 221 24.62 -49.82 10.95
C LEU A 221 23.16 -49.39 11.16
N ASP A 222 22.94 -48.32 11.91
CA ASP A 222 21.61 -47.74 12.15
C ASP A 222 20.93 -47.30 10.83
N ASP A 223 21.68 -46.73 9.88
CA ASP A 223 21.13 -46.35 8.57
C ASP A 223 20.81 -47.59 7.70
N GLN A 224 21.64 -48.63 7.77
CA GLN A 224 21.39 -49.90 7.09
C GLN A 224 20.14 -50.61 7.63
N VAL A 225 19.97 -50.65 8.96
CA VAL A 225 18.80 -51.21 9.63
C VAL A 225 17.52 -50.48 9.21
N ARG A 226 17.54 -49.14 9.14
CA ARG A 226 16.37 -48.35 8.69
C ARG A 226 15.97 -48.67 7.26
N ARG A 227 16.93 -48.78 6.34
CA ARG A 227 16.65 -49.18 4.95
C ARG A 227 16.08 -50.61 4.87
N ARG A 228 16.59 -51.51 5.71
CA ARG A 228 16.16 -52.92 5.73
C ARG A 228 14.74 -53.11 6.27
N ILE A 229 14.33 -52.33 7.27
CA ILE A 229 12.98 -52.41 7.85
C ILE A 229 11.90 -52.07 6.82
N GLY A 230 12.14 -51.10 5.94
CA GLY A 230 11.21 -50.77 4.86
C GLY A 230 10.95 -51.97 3.93
N ALA A 231 12.00 -52.73 3.61
CA ALA A 231 11.87 -53.96 2.82
C ALA A 231 11.17 -55.09 3.59
N LEU A 232 11.50 -55.30 4.88
CA LEU A 232 10.89 -56.33 5.71
C LEU A 232 9.40 -56.11 5.95
N LYS A 233 8.96 -54.85 6.11
CA LYS A 233 7.54 -54.53 6.28
C LYS A 233 6.74 -54.72 5.00
N LEU A 234 7.39 -54.60 3.84
CA LEU A 234 6.77 -54.90 2.54
C LEU A 234 6.60 -56.42 2.34
N GLN A 235 7.58 -57.21 2.77
CA GLN A 235 7.58 -58.67 2.68
C GLN A 235 6.67 -59.32 3.74
N HIS A 236 6.57 -58.70 4.91
CA HIS A 236 5.76 -59.16 6.03
C HIS A 236 4.89 -58.02 6.58
N PRO A 237 3.75 -57.74 5.93
CA PRO A 237 2.83 -56.68 6.34
C PRO A 237 2.31 -56.83 7.77
N ASP A 238 2.19 -58.07 8.25
CA ASP A 238 1.61 -58.40 9.56
C ASP A 238 2.61 -58.32 10.72
N TRP A 239 3.90 -58.15 10.43
CA TRP A 239 4.91 -58.10 11.49
C TRP A 239 4.83 -56.81 12.29
N ASN A 240 4.89 -56.92 13.62
CA ASN A 240 4.96 -55.75 14.48
C ASN A 240 6.30 -55.02 14.24
N ARG A 241 6.35 -53.75 14.65
CA ARG A 241 7.55 -52.91 14.48
C ARG A 241 8.78 -53.58 15.10
N GLU A 242 8.66 -54.11 16.31
CA GLU A 242 9.76 -54.70 17.09
C GLU A 242 10.36 -55.94 16.41
N ALA A 243 9.53 -56.81 15.84
CA ALA A 243 9.93 -57.99 15.09
C ALA A 243 10.73 -57.62 13.83
N CYS A 244 10.35 -56.52 13.16
CA CYS A 244 11.11 -56.02 12.00
C CYS A 244 12.50 -55.52 12.40
N TYR A 245 12.62 -54.83 13.55
CA TYR A 245 13.90 -54.35 14.06
C TYR A 245 14.79 -55.51 14.52
N GLU A 246 14.26 -56.46 15.29
CA GLU A 246 14.97 -57.67 15.72
C GLU A 246 15.54 -58.45 14.54
N HIS A 247 14.72 -58.67 13.50
CA HIS A 247 15.16 -59.39 12.31
C HIS A 247 16.24 -58.62 11.55
N ALA A 248 16.08 -57.30 11.38
CA ALA A 248 17.06 -56.46 10.72
C ALA A 248 18.40 -56.44 11.47
N TYR A 249 18.39 -56.37 12.80
CA TYR A 249 19.61 -56.43 13.61
C TYR A 249 20.26 -57.81 13.56
N ARG A 250 19.50 -58.92 13.58
CA ARG A 250 20.06 -60.28 13.43
C ARG A 250 20.71 -60.51 12.08
N GLU A 251 20.14 -59.98 10.99
CA GLU A 251 20.74 -60.10 9.66
C GLU A 251 22.02 -59.26 9.53
N LEU A 252 22.05 -58.06 10.12
CA LEU A 252 23.11 -57.08 9.90
C LEU A 252 24.23 -57.15 10.95
N THR A 253 24.01 -57.78 12.09
CA THR A 253 25.04 -57.98 13.11
C THR A 253 25.75 -59.31 12.87
N PRO A 254 27.09 -59.34 12.69
CA PRO A 254 27.82 -60.59 12.50
C PRO A 254 27.73 -61.44 13.78
N SER A 255 27.05 -62.58 13.72
CA SER A 255 26.95 -63.50 14.86
C SER A 255 28.31 -64.15 15.12
N ALA A 256 28.94 -63.80 16.24
CA ALA A 256 30.09 -64.52 16.76
C ALA A 256 29.63 -65.88 17.32
N ARG A 257 29.76 -66.97 16.53
CA ARG A 257 30.21 -68.32 16.95
C ARG A 257 30.05 -69.37 15.83
N HIS A 258 31.18 -69.87 15.30
CA HIS A 258 31.58 -71.27 15.48
C HIS A 258 33.05 -71.48 15.03
N LYS A 259 33.94 -71.78 15.99
CA LYS A 259 35.14 -72.57 15.71
C LYS A 259 34.70 -74.04 15.62
N PRO A 260 35.15 -74.83 14.63
CA PRO A 260 35.16 -76.28 14.75
C PRO A 260 36.50 -76.74 15.35
N PHE A 261 36.39 -77.57 16.39
CA PHE A 261 37.48 -78.20 17.16
C PHE A 261 37.85 -79.54 16.48
N THR A 262 39.10 -79.63 15.99
CA THR A 262 40.11 -80.74 15.99
C THR A 262 39.68 -82.21 15.74
N THR A 263 40.18 -82.88 14.67
CA THR A 263 41.35 -83.83 14.56
C THR A 263 41.00 -85.34 14.66
N PRO A 264 41.84 -86.32 14.25
CA PRO A 264 42.81 -86.42 13.12
C PRO A 264 42.68 -87.81 12.38
N PRO A 265 43.72 -88.48 11.81
CA PRO A 265 43.62 -89.24 10.54
C PRO A 265 43.33 -90.75 10.75
N PRO A 266 43.20 -91.55 9.67
CA PRO A 266 44.20 -92.62 9.49
C PRO A 266 44.56 -93.02 8.04
N VAL A 267 45.84 -93.42 7.93
CA VAL A 267 46.57 -94.36 7.03
C VAL A 267 46.47 -94.18 5.51
#